data_AF-A0A1V5Z6K0-F1
#
_entry.id   AF-A0A1V5Z6K0-F1
#
_cell.length_a   1.000
_cell.length_b   1.000
_cell.length_c   1.000
_cell.angle_alpha   90.00
_cell.angle_beta   90.00
_cell.angle_gamma   90.00
#
_symmetry.space_group_name_H-M   'P 1'
#
loop_
_entity.id
_entity.type
_entity.pdbx_description
1 polymer ?
#
loop_
_entity_poly.entity_id
_entity_poly.type
_entity_poly.pdbx_seq_one_letter_code
_entity_poly.pdbx_strand_id
1 'polypeptide(L)'
;MRACPDGAQSAQRLWNGIAPLVKAWELGKRQETLAWFEENQFGKTPFGRLPDEVMGETYVAFTNAGIRIEIYCCLPVGADAAHPVPVFLFGDHKGGRMPPDFAQETYEGIPTNSITARGYAYVRWNFNDICPNVDAKHSFERWPLGIIAYAATGDRNATNVVRRMNAWGTIGAWAWGNSRVMDWIESRPELDATRVAVLGHSRGGKTALWTGAQDERFAMTISNGSGCGGARLGRAKAPKAETIRQILKNFPNWFCPAFAAWIDRDAELPHDADDLIRLIAPRLVYVASGSEDAWAGPAAEKAAWDAAHDLYREYRLEERMGYHCHDGPHKLRADDWERFMDFADRHLKAPSTADSDAIERRIAAACVDGSRAVTLTKNAASSDGTWYLTRAILVPDDFTLVFDGCRVELVDGTQDNLIRNAGAIEGRCVPNRGIRILGKNGAVLSGGKRNHYLPRRSGDPNGWRSVGIRMHHITVEDVVDTATGNEKLPQATIRIGDKSYHKTRRCEMGEMHHVDVRGVQASGKVAVWIRGPLSESSIVSVTAAPGGKKYEISAPMENVRLDQ
;
A
#
# COMPACT_ATOMS: atom_id res chain seq x y z
N MET A 1 22.89 2.16 -8.14
CA MET A 1 23.46 1.24 -9.15
C MET A 1 24.85 0.78 -8.72
N ARG A 2 25.05 -0.55 -8.58
CA ARG A 2 26.29 -1.34 -8.76
C ARG A 2 25.87 -2.82 -8.84
N ALA A 3 26.44 -3.55 -9.80
CA ALA A 3 26.14 -4.96 -10.09
C ALA A 3 26.49 -5.88 -8.90
N CYS A 4 25.70 -6.96 -8.73
CA CYS A 4 25.95 -8.00 -7.74
C CYS A 4 26.77 -9.13 -8.39
N PRO A 5 27.89 -9.59 -7.79
CA PRO A 5 28.63 -10.74 -8.29
C PRO A 5 27.88 -12.05 -8.00
N ASP A 6 27.95 -12.94 -8.99
CA ASP A 6 27.59 -14.36 -9.01
C ASP A 6 27.17 -15.02 -7.68
N GLY A 7 25.86 -15.29 -7.57
CA GLY A 7 25.27 -16.08 -6.47
C GLY A 7 24.13 -17.01 -6.92
N ALA A 8 24.03 -17.31 -8.22
CA ALA A 8 22.88 -17.99 -8.84
C ALA A 8 22.57 -19.40 -8.31
N GLN A 9 23.54 -20.11 -7.71
CA GLN A 9 23.35 -21.52 -7.34
C GLN A 9 22.66 -21.74 -5.99
N SER A 10 22.68 -20.77 -5.05
CA SER A 10 22.06 -20.96 -3.72
C SER A 10 20.56 -20.59 -3.68
N ALA A 11 20.08 -19.80 -4.63
CA ALA A 11 18.69 -19.38 -4.78
C ALA A 11 17.79 -20.43 -5.47
N GLN A 12 18.34 -21.52 -6.02
CA GLN A 12 17.52 -22.55 -6.69
C GLN A 12 16.74 -23.45 -5.73
N ARG A 13 17.21 -23.67 -4.48
CA ARG A 13 16.59 -24.64 -3.56
C ARG A 13 15.36 -24.14 -2.76
N LEU A 14 15.12 -22.83 -2.67
CA LEU A 14 14.06 -22.21 -1.84
C LEU A 14 12.81 -21.74 -2.60
N TRP A 15 12.80 -21.95 -3.91
CA TRP A 15 11.66 -21.71 -4.79
C TRP A 15 11.05 -23.01 -5.29
N ASN A 16 11.47 -24.14 -4.74
CA ASN A 16 10.90 -25.43 -5.05
C ASN A 16 9.40 -25.39 -4.71
N GLY A 17 8.55 -25.45 -5.73
CA GLY A 17 7.10 -25.41 -5.61
C GLY A 17 6.43 -24.06 -5.89
N ILE A 18 7.18 -22.96 -6.02
CA ILE A 18 6.63 -21.67 -6.49
C ILE A 18 6.78 -21.59 -8.00
N ALA A 19 5.72 -21.18 -8.69
CA ALA A 19 5.72 -20.97 -10.12
C ALA A 19 6.88 -20.05 -10.56
N PRO A 20 7.65 -20.41 -11.60
CA PRO A 20 8.75 -19.58 -12.11
C PRO A 20 8.33 -18.14 -12.46
N LEU A 21 7.10 -17.96 -12.95
CA LEU A 21 6.56 -16.65 -13.30
C LEU A 21 6.37 -15.76 -12.06
N VAL A 22 5.71 -16.28 -11.01
CA VAL A 22 5.52 -15.59 -9.72
C VAL A 22 6.88 -15.23 -9.11
N LYS A 23 7.82 -16.17 -9.15
CA LYS A 23 9.19 -15.93 -8.69
C LYS A 23 9.85 -14.76 -9.42
N ALA A 24 9.81 -14.75 -10.74
CA ALA A 24 10.41 -13.69 -11.54
C ALA A 24 9.72 -12.34 -11.30
N TRP A 25 8.39 -12.35 -11.12
CA TRP A 25 7.59 -11.17 -10.79
C TRP A 25 8.05 -10.53 -9.48
N GLU A 26 8.04 -11.30 -8.39
CA GLU A 26 8.33 -10.79 -7.04
C GLU A 26 9.81 -10.47 -6.80
N LEU A 27 10.74 -11.12 -7.52
CA LEU A 27 12.18 -10.90 -7.34
C LEU A 27 12.74 -9.67 -8.08
N GLY A 28 11.92 -8.93 -8.82
CA GLY A 28 12.36 -7.68 -9.43
C GLY A 28 11.50 -7.17 -10.58
N LYS A 29 10.82 -8.06 -11.33
CA LYS A 29 10.05 -7.63 -12.50
C LYS A 29 8.88 -6.70 -12.12
N ARG A 30 8.25 -6.88 -10.96
CA ARG A 30 7.22 -5.94 -10.43
C ARG A 30 7.78 -4.53 -10.29
N GLN A 31 8.94 -4.39 -9.64
CA GLN A 31 9.58 -3.09 -9.41
C GLN A 31 10.08 -2.45 -10.71
N GLU A 32 10.65 -3.24 -11.62
CA GLU A 32 11.06 -2.79 -12.96
C GLU A 32 9.86 -2.27 -13.75
N THR A 33 8.76 -3.01 -13.73
CA THR A 33 7.51 -2.63 -14.40
C THR A 33 6.95 -1.33 -13.84
N LEU A 34 6.87 -1.18 -12.51
CA LEU A 34 6.40 0.05 -11.86
C LEU A 34 7.29 1.24 -12.24
N ALA A 35 8.62 1.08 -12.17
CA ALA A 35 9.57 2.12 -12.54
C ALA A 35 9.43 2.54 -14.00
N TRP A 36 9.14 1.59 -14.91
CA TRP A 36 8.90 1.93 -16.30
C TRP A 36 7.67 2.83 -16.46
N PHE A 37 6.55 2.51 -15.81
CA PHE A 37 5.33 3.35 -15.87
C PHE A 37 5.55 4.73 -15.26
N GLU A 38 6.30 4.82 -14.16
CA GLU A 38 6.73 6.09 -13.56
C GLU A 38 7.66 6.91 -14.49
N GLU A 39 8.52 6.26 -15.26
CA GLU A 39 9.50 6.96 -16.09
C GLU A 39 8.96 7.32 -17.48
N ASN A 40 8.04 6.52 -18.01
CA ASN A 40 7.67 6.55 -19.42
C ASN A 40 6.18 6.84 -19.69
N GLN A 41 5.28 6.70 -18.72
CA GLN A 41 3.84 6.90 -18.97
C GLN A 41 3.17 7.86 -17.99
N PHE A 42 3.03 7.51 -16.72
CA PHE A 42 2.27 8.33 -15.77
C PHE A 42 3.13 9.42 -15.08
N GLY A 43 4.44 9.18 -14.98
CA GLY A 43 5.41 10.05 -14.32
C GLY A 43 5.58 9.74 -12.83
N LYS A 44 6.75 10.07 -12.27
CA LYS A 44 7.08 9.90 -10.85
C LYS A 44 6.23 10.81 -9.99
N THR A 45 5.52 10.22 -9.04
CA THR A 45 4.82 10.93 -7.97
C THR A 45 5.86 11.56 -7.03
N PRO A 46 5.95 12.89 -6.91
CA PRO A 46 7.06 13.56 -6.23
C PRO A 46 7.03 13.44 -4.70
N PHE A 47 5.86 13.16 -4.12
CA PHE A 47 5.65 13.08 -2.68
C PHE A 47 4.41 12.24 -2.33
N GLY A 48 4.39 11.65 -1.14
CA GLY A 48 3.19 11.05 -0.53
C GLY A 48 2.32 12.12 0.14
N ARG A 49 2.06 11.98 1.45
CA ARG A 49 1.39 13.02 2.27
C ARG A 49 2.25 14.28 2.40
N LEU A 50 1.64 15.44 2.21
CA LEU A 50 2.30 16.72 2.46
C LEU A 50 2.33 17.04 3.97
N PRO A 51 3.35 17.77 4.47
CA PRO A 51 3.42 18.12 5.89
C PRO A 51 2.28 19.03 6.37
N ASP A 52 1.68 19.80 5.47
CA ASP A 52 0.60 20.76 5.71
C ASP A 52 -0.79 20.21 5.33
N GLU A 53 -0.89 18.88 5.19
CA GLU A 53 -2.13 18.15 4.97
C GLU A 53 -3.01 18.18 6.22
N VAL A 54 -4.24 18.66 6.08
CA VAL A 54 -5.24 18.76 7.15
C VAL A 54 -6.50 18.01 6.74
N MET A 55 -6.94 17.08 7.59
CA MET A 55 -8.17 16.32 7.38
C MET A 55 -9.30 16.94 8.19
N GLY A 56 -10.36 17.36 7.51
CA GLY A 56 -11.61 17.73 8.14
C GLY A 56 -12.62 16.58 8.13
N GLU A 57 -13.83 16.87 8.57
CA GLU A 57 -14.94 15.90 8.53
C GLU A 57 -15.27 15.47 7.10
N THR A 58 -15.30 16.40 6.16
CA THR A 58 -15.70 16.15 4.75
C THR A 58 -14.65 16.62 3.74
N TYR A 59 -13.37 16.73 4.14
CA TYR A 59 -12.33 17.24 3.23
C TYR A 59 -10.92 16.82 3.63
N VAL A 60 -10.01 16.91 2.65
CA VAL A 60 -8.55 16.97 2.84
C VAL A 60 -8.02 18.24 2.23
N ALA A 61 -7.26 19.03 2.98
CA ALA A 61 -6.71 20.31 2.53
C ALA A 61 -5.19 20.33 2.60
N PHE A 62 -4.55 21.02 1.65
CA PHE A 62 -3.12 21.28 1.59
C PHE A 62 -2.94 22.79 1.73
N THR A 63 -2.73 23.24 2.96
CA THR A 63 -2.91 24.66 3.33
C THR A 63 -1.92 25.58 2.61
N ASN A 64 -0.68 25.16 2.40
CA ASN A 64 0.32 25.94 1.68
C ASN A 64 0.03 26.01 0.17
N ALA A 65 -0.55 24.95 -0.40
CA ALA A 65 -0.97 24.95 -1.79
C ALA A 65 -2.31 25.68 -1.99
N GLY A 66 -3.05 25.96 -0.92
CA GLY A 66 -4.42 26.48 -0.96
C GLY A 66 -5.42 25.52 -1.62
N ILE A 67 -5.08 24.23 -1.75
CA ILE A 67 -5.87 23.20 -2.43
C ILE A 67 -6.70 22.44 -1.40
N ARG A 68 -7.96 22.11 -1.75
CA ARG A 68 -8.86 21.34 -0.89
C ARG A 68 -9.64 20.34 -1.73
N ILE A 69 -9.53 19.07 -1.37
CA ILE A 69 -10.36 17.97 -1.86
C ILE A 69 -11.64 17.95 -1.02
N GLU A 70 -12.79 18.20 -1.64
CA GLU A 70 -14.08 17.98 -0.97
C GLU A 70 -14.48 16.51 -1.10
N ILE A 71 -14.89 15.91 0.01
CA ILE A 71 -15.23 14.50 0.12
C ILE A 71 -16.72 14.37 0.44
N TYR A 72 -17.42 13.63 -0.41
CA TYR A 72 -18.76 13.17 -0.15
C TYR A 72 -18.72 11.72 0.34
N CYS A 73 -19.40 11.41 1.43
CA CYS A 73 -19.49 10.08 1.99
C CYS A 73 -20.95 9.73 2.31
N CYS A 74 -21.41 8.58 1.82
CA CYS A 74 -22.66 7.96 2.24
C CYS A 74 -22.37 6.67 2.99
N LEU A 75 -22.95 6.57 4.17
CA LEU A 75 -22.85 5.39 5.02
C LEU A 75 -24.11 4.51 4.88
N PRO A 76 -23.96 3.18 4.95
CA PRO A 76 -25.09 2.28 5.16
C PRO A 76 -25.65 2.45 6.58
N VAL A 77 -26.92 2.08 6.77
CA VAL A 77 -27.57 2.13 8.08
C VAL A 77 -26.81 1.25 9.06
N GLY A 78 -26.47 1.79 10.23
CA GLY A 78 -25.77 1.07 11.29
C GLY A 78 -24.25 1.03 11.16
N ALA A 79 -23.66 1.69 10.16
CA ALA A 79 -22.21 1.90 10.14
C ALA A 79 -21.80 2.85 11.27
N ASP A 80 -20.85 2.39 12.08
CA ASP A 80 -20.24 3.13 13.18
C ASP A 80 -18.84 2.56 13.47
N ALA A 81 -18.16 3.10 14.49
CA ALA A 81 -16.83 2.64 14.89
C ALA A 81 -16.77 1.15 15.30
N ALA A 82 -17.87 0.58 15.80
CA ALA A 82 -17.95 -0.84 16.18
C ALA A 82 -18.27 -1.73 14.98
N HIS A 83 -18.88 -1.17 13.93
CA HIS A 83 -19.31 -1.86 12.72
C HIS A 83 -18.76 -1.17 11.46
N PRO A 84 -17.41 -1.12 11.28
CA PRO A 84 -16.82 -0.46 10.12
C PRO A 84 -17.18 -1.19 8.82
N VAL A 85 -17.52 -0.42 7.80
CA VAL A 85 -18.03 -0.96 6.52
C VAL A 85 -17.01 -0.82 5.37
N PRO A 86 -16.98 -1.77 4.43
CA PRO A 86 -16.15 -1.65 3.23
C PRO A 86 -16.56 -0.45 2.37
N VAL A 87 -15.63 0.07 1.57
CA VAL A 87 -15.80 1.36 0.86
C VAL A 87 -15.65 1.20 -0.64
N PHE A 88 -16.55 1.81 -1.41
CA PHE A 88 -16.30 2.17 -2.81
C PHE A 88 -15.87 3.64 -2.90
N LEU A 89 -14.61 3.87 -3.26
CA LEU A 89 -14.09 5.20 -3.59
C LEU A 89 -14.25 5.46 -5.09
N PHE A 90 -15.07 6.44 -5.45
CA PHE A 90 -15.25 6.91 -6.82
C PHE A 90 -14.52 8.23 -7.06
N GLY A 91 -13.53 8.19 -7.96
CA GLY A 91 -12.84 9.38 -8.43
C GLY A 91 -13.57 10.03 -9.60
N ASP A 92 -14.17 11.21 -9.39
CA ASP A 92 -15.00 11.87 -10.38
C ASP A 92 -14.22 12.92 -11.18
N HIS A 93 -14.09 12.69 -12.49
CA HIS A 93 -13.40 13.59 -13.40
C HIS A 93 -14.30 14.63 -14.08
N LYS A 94 -15.62 14.58 -13.89
CA LYS A 94 -16.57 15.54 -14.47
C LYS A 94 -16.97 16.67 -13.52
N GLY A 95 -16.77 16.49 -12.21
CA GLY A 95 -16.88 17.56 -11.22
C GLY A 95 -18.31 17.86 -10.74
N GLY A 96 -18.52 19.05 -10.17
CA GLY A 96 -19.79 19.50 -9.58
C GLY A 96 -19.92 19.28 -8.06
N ARG A 97 -20.65 20.19 -7.39
CA ARG A 97 -20.78 20.26 -5.90
C ARG A 97 -21.82 19.30 -5.28
N MET A 98 -22.60 18.54 -6.04
CA MET A 98 -23.80 17.87 -5.52
C MET A 98 -23.88 16.38 -5.88
N PRO A 99 -24.26 15.49 -4.94
CA PRO A 99 -25.02 14.27 -5.22
C PRO A 99 -26.47 14.66 -5.58
N PRO A 100 -27.18 13.88 -6.42
CA PRO A 100 -28.26 14.40 -7.25
C PRO A 100 -29.49 14.88 -6.46
N ASP A 101 -29.88 16.14 -6.67
CA ASP A 101 -31.26 16.40 -7.11
C ASP A 101 -31.27 16.22 -8.64
N PHE A 102 -32.20 15.39 -9.10
CA PHE A 102 -32.26 14.84 -10.45
C PHE A 102 -32.42 15.93 -11.54
N ALA A 103 -31.36 16.22 -12.31
CA ALA A 103 -31.46 16.60 -13.73
C ALA A 103 -30.15 16.36 -14.52
N GLN A 104 -30.34 15.79 -15.73
CA GLN A 104 -29.43 15.24 -16.77
C GLN A 104 -28.27 16.17 -17.19
N GLU A 105 -27.03 15.75 -17.53
CA GLU A 105 -26.58 14.65 -18.41
C GLU A 105 -25.18 14.08 -18.05
N THR A 106 -24.97 12.79 -18.39
CA THR A 106 -23.73 11.98 -18.44
C THR A 106 -23.22 11.23 -17.20
N TYR A 107 -23.81 11.40 -16.02
CA TYR A 107 -23.78 10.36 -14.97
C TYR A 107 -25.16 10.23 -14.30
N GLU A 108 -26.13 9.67 -15.03
CA GLU A 108 -27.39 9.24 -14.41
C GLU A 108 -27.10 8.15 -13.36
N GLY A 109 -27.47 8.43 -12.11
CA GLY A 109 -27.78 7.43 -11.09
C GLY A 109 -26.64 6.48 -10.73
N ILE A 110 -25.53 6.99 -10.18
CA ILE A 110 -24.69 6.14 -9.31
C ILE A 110 -25.63 5.57 -8.25
N PRO A 111 -25.76 4.25 -8.12
CA PRO A 111 -26.82 3.65 -7.33
C PRO A 111 -26.42 3.67 -5.85
N THR A 112 -26.18 4.86 -5.29
CA THR A 112 -25.72 5.05 -3.90
C THR A 112 -26.63 4.34 -2.92
N ASN A 113 -27.95 4.36 -3.15
CA ASN A 113 -28.92 3.61 -2.35
C ASN A 113 -28.70 2.10 -2.44
N SER A 114 -28.40 1.54 -3.61
CA SER A 114 -28.08 0.10 -3.74
C SER A 114 -26.73 -0.22 -3.08
N ILE A 115 -25.72 0.66 -3.24
CA ILE A 115 -24.39 0.51 -2.62
C ILE A 115 -24.52 0.46 -1.09
N THR A 116 -25.23 1.42 -0.50
CA THR A 116 -25.44 1.47 0.94
C THR A 116 -26.40 0.39 1.44
N ALA A 117 -27.49 0.09 0.73
CA ALA A 117 -28.36 -1.04 1.07
C ALA A 117 -27.63 -2.38 1.04
N ARG A 118 -26.59 -2.50 0.21
CA ARG A 118 -25.74 -3.68 0.10
C ARG A 118 -24.61 -3.70 1.14
N GLY A 119 -24.49 -2.69 2.00
CA GLY A 119 -23.58 -2.66 3.16
C GLY A 119 -22.22 -2.03 2.88
N TYR A 120 -22.07 -1.24 1.82
CA TYR A 120 -20.86 -0.49 1.51
C TYR A 120 -21.04 1.00 1.79
N ALA A 121 -20.00 1.66 2.25
CA ALA A 121 -19.93 3.11 2.15
C ALA A 121 -19.59 3.53 0.72
N TYR A 122 -20.16 4.65 0.27
CA TYR A 122 -19.83 5.27 -0.99
C TYR A 122 -19.10 6.59 -0.73
N VAL A 123 -17.85 6.68 -1.17
CA VAL A 123 -17.01 7.88 -1.04
C VAL A 123 -16.74 8.44 -2.43
N ARG A 124 -16.94 9.74 -2.63
CA ARG A 124 -16.68 10.45 -3.89
C ARG A 124 -15.88 11.71 -3.62
N TRP A 125 -15.00 12.05 -4.56
CA TRP A 125 -14.38 13.37 -4.64
C TRP A 125 -14.16 13.80 -6.10
N ASN A 126 -13.94 15.10 -6.31
CA ASN A 126 -13.76 15.70 -7.64
C ASN A 126 -12.27 15.87 -7.98
N PHE A 127 -11.80 15.19 -9.00
CA PHE A 127 -10.41 15.26 -9.48
C PHE A 127 -9.93 16.68 -9.84
N ASN A 128 -10.85 17.55 -10.27
CA ASN A 128 -10.52 18.93 -10.62
C ASN A 128 -10.11 19.77 -9.39
N ASP A 129 -10.44 19.32 -8.17
CA ASP A 129 -10.06 20.00 -6.93
C ASP A 129 -8.54 20.11 -6.79
N ILE A 130 -7.79 19.11 -7.29
CA ILE A 130 -6.32 19.09 -7.20
C ILE A 130 -5.61 19.43 -8.51
N CYS A 131 -6.18 19.04 -9.65
CA CYS A 131 -5.56 19.26 -10.95
C CYS A 131 -6.67 19.34 -11.99
N PRO A 132 -7.07 20.56 -12.39
CA PRO A 132 -8.14 20.75 -13.36
C PRO A 132 -7.86 20.04 -14.68
N ASN A 133 -8.89 19.38 -15.22
CA ASN A 133 -8.82 18.84 -16.56
C ASN A 133 -9.01 19.96 -17.60
N VAL A 134 -7.93 20.61 -17.98
CA VAL A 134 -7.92 21.54 -19.12
C VAL A 134 -7.88 20.75 -20.43
N ASP A 135 -8.80 21.05 -21.36
CA ASP A 135 -8.78 20.49 -22.72
C ASP A 135 -8.01 21.41 -23.68
N ALA A 136 -7.54 20.85 -24.80
CA ALA A 136 -6.79 21.61 -25.80
C ALA A 136 -7.65 22.59 -26.63
N LYS A 137 -8.99 22.60 -26.48
CA LYS A 137 -9.91 23.35 -27.35
C LYS A 137 -10.31 24.70 -26.76
N HIS A 138 -10.20 24.91 -25.44
CA HIS A 138 -10.83 26.06 -24.78
C HIS A 138 -9.92 27.04 -24.02
N SER A 139 -8.59 26.88 -24.00
CA SER A 139 -7.74 27.94 -23.43
C SER A 139 -6.34 28.03 -24.05
N PHE A 140 -5.87 29.28 -24.20
CA PHE A 140 -4.45 29.61 -24.40
C PHE A 140 -3.61 29.32 -23.14
N GLU A 141 -4.25 28.99 -22.02
CA GLU A 141 -3.65 28.60 -20.73
C GLU A 141 -3.09 27.18 -20.83
N ARG A 142 -1.92 27.15 -21.44
CA ARG A 142 -1.06 25.98 -21.49
C ARG A 142 -0.62 25.62 -20.07
N TRP A 143 -0.73 24.32 -19.75
CA TRP A 143 0.20 23.59 -18.88
C TRP A 143 -0.08 23.64 -17.36
N PRO A 144 0.31 22.58 -16.62
CA PRO A 144 -0.57 22.01 -15.61
C PRO A 144 -0.70 22.91 -14.38
N LEU A 145 -1.95 23.11 -13.96
CA LEU A 145 -2.37 23.87 -12.79
C LEU A 145 -2.54 22.97 -11.57
N GLY A 146 -2.77 23.61 -10.42
CA GLY A 146 -3.07 22.94 -9.17
C GLY A 146 -1.83 22.30 -8.56
N ILE A 147 -1.97 21.07 -8.08
CA ILE A 147 -0.93 20.39 -7.30
C ILE A 147 0.34 20.15 -8.12
N ILE A 148 0.23 19.95 -9.43
CA ILE A 148 1.40 19.77 -10.31
C ILE A 148 2.21 21.06 -10.41
N ALA A 149 1.53 22.21 -10.58
CA ALA A 149 2.19 23.51 -10.63
C ALA A 149 2.86 23.82 -9.29
N TYR A 150 2.10 23.66 -8.20
CA TYR A 150 2.59 23.85 -6.85
C TYR A 150 3.81 23.00 -6.53
N ALA A 151 3.79 21.71 -6.88
CA ALA A 151 4.93 20.82 -6.69
C ALA A 151 6.20 21.28 -7.41
N ALA A 152 6.05 21.96 -8.54
CA ALA A 152 7.17 22.40 -9.37
C ALA A 152 7.67 23.81 -9.02
N THR A 153 6.79 24.72 -8.59
CA THR A 153 7.10 26.16 -8.46
C THR A 153 6.77 26.76 -7.10
N GLY A 154 6.01 26.05 -6.26
CA GLY A 154 5.39 26.60 -5.05
C GLY A 154 4.12 27.44 -5.30
N ASP A 155 3.70 27.60 -6.56
CA ASP A 155 2.50 28.34 -6.94
C ASP A 155 1.56 27.45 -7.78
N ARG A 156 0.36 27.18 -7.26
CA ARG A 156 -0.66 26.37 -7.92
C ARG A 156 -1.23 26.98 -9.20
N ASN A 157 -1.08 28.29 -9.39
CA ASN A 157 -1.60 29.03 -10.55
C ASN A 157 -0.51 29.28 -11.60
N ALA A 158 0.71 28.77 -11.41
CA ALA A 158 1.79 28.94 -12.37
C ALA A 158 1.45 28.26 -13.71
N THR A 159 1.52 29.02 -14.81
CA THR A 159 1.18 28.56 -16.16
C THR A 159 2.41 28.18 -17.02
N ASN A 160 3.62 28.58 -16.63
CA ASN A 160 4.87 28.30 -17.37
C ASN A 160 5.74 27.24 -16.68
N VAL A 161 5.14 26.12 -16.29
CA VAL A 161 5.83 25.05 -15.56
C VAL A 161 6.60 24.15 -16.52
N VAL A 162 7.94 24.21 -16.47
CA VAL A 162 8.81 23.29 -17.20
C VAL A 162 8.87 21.95 -16.47
N ARG A 163 8.32 20.89 -17.09
CA ARG A 163 8.29 19.54 -16.53
C ARG A 163 9.52 18.73 -16.95
N ARG A 164 10.10 18.00 -15.99
CA ARG A 164 11.07 16.93 -16.30
C ARG A 164 10.40 15.84 -17.13
N MET A 165 11.18 15.08 -17.90
CA MET A 165 10.65 14.04 -18.78
C MET A 165 9.81 12.97 -18.06
N ASN A 166 10.16 12.66 -16.82
CA ASN A 166 9.44 11.72 -15.96
C ASN A 166 8.59 12.41 -14.88
N ALA A 167 8.28 13.71 -14.99
CA ALA A 167 7.39 14.35 -14.03
C ALA A 167 5.94 13.87 -14.25
N TRP A 168 5.22 13.57 -13.17
CA TRP A 168 3.81 13.15 -13.22
C TRP A 168 2.89 14.05 -14.05
N GLY A 169 1.95 13.42 -14.74
CA GLY A 169 0.86 14.12 -15.44
C GLY A 169 -0.41 14.22 -14.59
N THR A 170 -1.47 14.77 -15.17
CA THR A 170 -2.78 14.93 -14.52
C THR A 170 -3.34 13.59 -14.01
N ILE A 171 -3.16 12.47 -14.72
CA ILE A 171 -3.59 11.15 -14.25
C ILE A 171 -2.81 10.73 -12.99
N GLY A 172 -1.49 10.99 -12.97
CA GLY A 172 -0.64 10.74 -11.81
C GLY A 172 -1.04 11.58 -10.59
N ALA A 173 -1.35 12.86 -10.81
CA ALA A 173 -1.86 13.73 -9.76
C ALA A 173 -3.22 13.25 -9.22
N TRP A 174 -4.16 12.86 -10.08
CA TRP A 174 -5.44 12.29 -9.65
C TRP A 174 -5.28 10.98 -8.87
N ALA A 175 -4.34 10.13 -9.25
CA ALA A 175 -4.05 8.90 -8.52
C ALA A 175 -3.50 9.22 -7.12
N TRP A 176 -2.61 10.21 -7.02
CA TRP A 176 -2.16 10.73 -5.74
C TRP A 176 -3.32 11.29 -4.91
N GLY A 177 -4.27 12.00 -5.52
CA GLY A 177 -5.48 12.48 -4.85
C GLY A 177 -6.34 11.37 -4.28
N ASN A 178 -6.52 10.26 -4.99
CA ASN A 178 -7.18 9.06 -4.44
C ASN A 178 -6.47 8.56 -3.19
N SER A 179 -5.12 8.51 -3.19
CA SER A 179 -4.35 8.14 -2.00
C SER A 179 -4.53 9.12 -0.83
N ARG A 180 -4.82 10.40 -1.10
CA ARG A 180 -5.16 11.40 -0.05
C ARG A 180 -6.56 11.18 0.52
N VAL A 181 -7.51 10.78 -0.33
CA VAL A 181 -8.84 10.37 0.15
C VAL A 181 -8.75 9.06 0.93
N MET A 182 -7.85 8.14 0.56
CA MET A 182 -7.55 6.95 1.36
C MET A 182 -7.02 7.32 2.76
N ASP A 183 -6.16 8.35 2.84
CA ASP A 183 -5.68 8.88 4.11
C ASP A 183 -6.83 9.42 4.99
N TRP A 184 -7.82 10.07 4.38
CA TRP A 184 -9.06 10.46 5.07
C TRP A 184 -9.90 9.26 5.50
N ILE A 185 -10.06 8.23 4.65
CA ILE A 185 -10.79 6.99 4.98
C ILE A 185 -10.17 6.31 6.20
N GLU A 186 -8.84 6.20 6.28
CA GLU A 186 -8.14 5.64 7.46
C GLU A 186 -8.41 6.39 8.76
N SER A 187 -8.79 7.67 8.67
CA SER A 187 -9.13 8.48 9.85
C SER A 187 -10.59 8.36 10.30
N ARG A 188 -11.43 7.63 9.54
CA ARG A 188 -12.86 7.45 9.82
C ARG A 188 -13.10 6.06 10.44
N PRO A 189 -13.39 5.94 11.74
CA PRO A 189 -13.56 4.63 12.38
C PRO A 189 -14.78 3.85 11.87
N GLU A 190 -15.76 4.50 11.26
CA GLU A 190 -16.93 3.88 10.62
C GLU A 190 -16.63 3.27 9.23
N LEU A 191 -15.44 3.52 8.68
CA LEU A 191 -15.01 2.99 7.38
C LEU A 191 -13.91 1.95 7.58
N ASP A 192 -14.04 0.79 6.94
CA ASP A 192 -13.00 -0.22 6.93
C ASP A 192 -11.96 0.07 5.85
N ALA A 193 -10.88 0.74 6.25
CA ALA A 193 -9.75 1.08 5.40
C ALA A 193 -9.03 -0.15 4.79
N THR A 194 -9.22 -1.36 5.33
CA THR A 194 -8.65 -2.58 4.73
C THR A 194 -9.48 -3.12 3.56
N ARG A 195 -10.68 -2.55 3.32
CA ARG A 195 -11.65 -3.02 2.34
C ARG A 195 -12.14 -1.89 1.44
N VAL A 196 -11.20 -1.17 0.84
CA VAL A 196 -11.47 -0.05 -0.07
C VAL A 196 -11.28 -0.47 -1.52
N ALA A 197 -12.33 -0.30 -2.33
CA ALA A 197 -12.30 -0.43 -3.78
C ALA A 197 -12.17 0.96 -4.43
N VAL A 198 -11.11 1.20 -5.19
CA VAL A 198 -10.98 2.40 -6.03
C VAL A 198 -11.60 2.14 -7.40
N LEU A 199 -12.56 2.96 -7.80
CA LEU A 199 -13.29 2.87 -9.07
C LEU A 199 -13.15 4.16 -9.85
N GLY A 200 -12.98 4.03 -11.17
CA GLY A 200 -13.14 5.15 -12.07
C GLY A 200 -13.63 4.76 -13.45
N HIS A 201 -14.25 5.72 -14.13
CA HIS A 201 -14.72 5.58 -15.51
C HIS A 201 -13.89 6.42 -16.47
N SER A 202 -13.63 5.92 -17.68
CA SER A 202 -12.91 6.64 -18.74
C SER A 202 -11.51 7.04 -18.26
N ARG A 203 -11.14 8.32 -18.34
CA ARG A 203 -9.90 8.84 -17.72
C ARG A 203 -9.78 8.53 -16.23
N GLY A 204 -10.88 8.47 -15.50
CA GLY A 204 -10.88 8.02 -14.12
C GLY A 204 -10.56 6.54 -13.96
N GLY A 205 -10.89 5.70 -14.95
CA GLY A 205 -10.49 4.29 -14.97
C GLY A 205 -8.99 4.11 -15.21
N LYS A 206 -8.36 5.01 -15.99
CA LYS A 206 -6.89 5.09 -16.13
C LYS A 206 -6.27 5.45 -14.77
N THR A 207 -6.84 6.43 -14.10
CA THR A 207 -6.44 6.85 -12.75
C THR A 207 -6.61 5.74 -11.73
N ALA A 208 -7.72 5.00 -11.73
CA ALA A 208 -7.95 3.90 -10.79
C ALA A 208 -6.90 2.80 -10.94
N LEU A 209 -6.57 2.40 -12.18
CA LEU A 209 -5.48 1.45 -12.44
C LEU A 209 -4.14 1.95 -11.89
N TRP A 210 -3.79 3.20 -12.17
CA TRP A 210 -2.53 3.77 -11.67
C TRP A 210 -2.52 3.99 -10.15
N THR A 211 -3.69 4.27 -9.55
CA THR A 211 -3.87 4.31 -8.09
C THR A 211 -3.59 2.94 -7.50
N GLY A 212 -4.27 1.91 -8.01
CA GLY A 212 -4.09 0.53 -7.58
C GLY A 212 -2.64 0.06 -7.73
N ALA A 213 -1.96 0.42 -8.82
CA ALA A 213 -0.57 0.04 -9.06
C ALA A 213 0.43 0.70 -8.10
N GLN A 214 0.22 1.96 -7.69
CA GLN A 214 1.14 2.68 -6.79
C GLN A 214 0.80 2.51 -5.30
N ASP A 215 -0.48 2.37 -4.96
CA ASP A 215 -0.96 2.39 -3.58
C ASP A 215 -1.60 1.04 -3.23
N GLU A 216 -0.83 0.22 -2.52
CA GLU A 216 -1.22 -1.15 -2.18
C GLU A 216 -2.30 -1.23 -1.09
N ARG A 217 -2.68 -0.09 -0.48
CA ARG A 217 -3.75 -0.03 0.52
C ARG A 217 -5.15 -0.26 -0.08
N PHE A 218 -5.32 0.00 -1.38
CA PHE A 218 -6.57 -0.31 -2.07
C PHE A 218 -6.69 -1.81 -2.29
N ALA A 219 -7.67 -2.43 -1.62
CA ALA A 219 -7.94 -3.86 -1.68
C ALA A 219 -8.48 -4.30 -3.05
N MET A 220 -9.15 -3.38 -3.76
CA MET A 220 -9.72 -3.63 -5.08
C MET A 220 -9.55 -2.43 -6.01
N THR A 221 -9.27 -2.70 -7.28
CA THR A 221 -9.14 -1.68 -8.33
C THR A 221 -10.10 -1.97 -9.48
N ILE A 222 -10.90 -0.98 -9.86
CA ILE A 222 -11.94 -1.10 -10.89
C ILE A 222 -11.70 -0.09 -12.00
N SER A 223 -11.52 -0.59 -13.21
CA SER A 223 -11.35 0.20 -14.42
C SER A 223 -12.56 0.01 -15.34
N ASN A 224 -13.36 1.07 -15.53
CA ASN A 224 -14.52 1.02 -16.44
C ASN A 224 -14.29 1.86 -17.72
N GLY A 225 -14.14 1.20 -18.86
CA GLY A 225 -13.95 1.82 -20.18
C GLY A 225 -12.74 2.76 -20.21
N SER A 226 -11.60 2.33 -19.66
CA SER A 226 -10.45 3.21 -19.48
C SER A 226 -9.61 3.39 -20.73
N GLY A 227 -9.67 2.48 -21.71
CA GLY A 227 -9.12 2.67 -23.05
C GLY A 227 -7.61 2.94 -23.09
N CYS A 228 -7.17 3.73 -24.07
CA CYS A 228 -5.76 4.05 -24.30
C CYS A 228 -5.10 4.70 -23.07
N GLY A 229 -3.91 4.21 -22.70
CA GLY A 229 -3.20 4.63 -21.48
C GLY A 229 -3.84 4.16 -20.17
N GLY A 230 -4.85 3.28 -20.25
CA GLY A 230 -5.46 2.52 -19.17
C GLY A 230 -5.41 1.02 -19.50
N ALA A 231 -6.57 0.38 -19.68
CA ALA A 231 -6.69 -1.05 -19.93
C ALA A 231 -6.50 -1.47 -21.40
N ARG A 232 -6.50 -0.56 -22.39
CA ARG A 232 -6.37 -0.95 -23.81
C ARG A 232 -4.93 -1.39 -24.13
N LEU A 233 -4.76 -2.67 -24.44
CA LEU A 233 -3.50 -3.26 -24.86
C LEU A 233 -3.00 -2.64 -26.18
N GLY A 234 -1.84 -1.96 -26.15
CA GLY A 234 -1.27 -1.26 -27.30
C GLY A 234 -0.84 -2.20 -28.44
N ARG A 235 -0.36 -3.40 -28.10
CA ARG A 235 -0.01 -4.44 -29.10
C ARG A 235 -1.21 -5.21 -29.66
N ALA A 236 -2.42 -4.99 -29.17
CA ALA A 236 -3.62 -5.61 -29.74
C ALA A 236 -4.09 -4.91 -31.02
N LYS A 237 -4.63 -5.67 -31.98
CA LYS A 237 -5.20 -5.11 -33.21
C LYS A 237 -6.57 -4.46 -32.92
N ALA A 238 -6.59 -3.14 -32.69
CA ALA A 238 -7.81 -2.36 -32.46
C ALA A 238 -7.81 -1.06 -33.29
N PRO A 239 -8.11 -1.11 -34.60
CA PRO A 239 -7.90 0.02 -35.51
C PRO A 239 -8.80 1.24 -35.26
N LYS A 240 -9.90 1.08 -34.51
CA LYS A 240 -10.81 2.17 -34.14
C LYS A 240 -10.52 2.76 -32.76
N ALA A 241 -9.65 2.13 -31.98
CA ALA A 241 -9.31 2.58 -30.64
C ALA A 241 -8.37 3.79 -30.67
N GLU A 242 -8.49 4.66 -29.67
CA GLU A 242 -7.61 5.80 -29.47
C GLU A 242 -6.15 5.37 -29.46
N THR A 243 -5.27 6.08 -30.15
CA THR A 243 -3.82 5.84 -30.15
C THR A 243 -3.07 6.78 -29.22
N ILE A 244 -1.80 6.46 -28.90
CA ILE A 244 -0.91 7.36 -28.13
C ILE A 244 -0.81 8.75 -28.80
N ARG A 245 -0.77 8.80 -30.13
CA ARG A 245 -0.80 10.07 -30.88
C ARG A 245 -2.06 10.89 -30.59
N GLN A 246 -3.22 10.25 -30.63
CA GLN A 246 -4.51 10.92 -30.47
C GLN A 246 -4.71 11.41 -29.03
N ILE A 247 -4.40 10.55 -28.05
CA ILE A 247 -4.57 10.92 -26.63
C ILE A 247 -3.61 12.06 -26.24
N LEU A 248 -2.35 12.04 -26.69
CA LEU A 248 -1.39 13.12 -26.40
C LEU A 248 -1.65 14.40 -27.18
N LYS A 249 -2.28 14.32 -28.36
CA LYS A 249 -2.74 15.50 -29.10
C LYS A 249 -3.87 16.22 -28.36
N ASN A 250 -4.84 15.45 -27.86
CA ASN A 250 -6.03 16.01 -27.22
C ASN A 250 -5.78 16.38 -25.74
N PHE A 251 -4.91 15.65 -25.07
CA PHE A 251 -4.64 15.74 -23.63
C PHE A 251 -3.13 15.67 -23.31
N PRO A 252 -2.33 16.66 -23.76
CA PRO A 252 -0.87 16.62 -23.66
C PRO A 252 -0.33 16.61 -22.22
N ASN A 253 -1.15 16.95 -21.23
CA ASN A 253 -0.81 17.03 -19.81
C ASN A 253 -1.18 15.77 -18.99
N TRP A 254 -1.94 14.81 -19.55
CA TRP A 254 -2.41 13.64 -18.80
C TRP A 254 -1.28 12.72 -18.34
N PHE A 255 -0.22 12.61 -19.14
CA PHE A 255 0.91 11.70 -18.97
C PHE A 255 2.22 12.47 -18.71
N CYS A 256 3.32 11.75 -18.44
CA CYS A 256 4.65 12.36 -18.40
C CYS A 256 5.14 12.71 -19.82
N PRO A 257 6.01 13.73 -19.98
CA PRO A 257 6.52 14.10 -21.29
C PRO A 257 7.23 12.96 -22.04
N ALA A 258 7.88 12.04 -21.31
CA ALA A 258 8.55 10.87 -21.90
C ALA A 258 7.61 9.96 -22.71
N PHE A 259 6.30 9.98 -22.43
CA PHE A 259 5.34 9.14 -23.16
C PHE A 259 5.24 9.49 -24.64
N ALA A 260 5.64 10.72 -25.03
CA ALA A 260 5.70 11.15 -26.42
C ALA A 260 6.69 10.32 -27.27
N ALA A 261 7.68 9.65 -26.66
CA ALA A 261 8.61 8.75 -27.36
C ALA A 261 7.92 7.52 -27.98
N TRP A 262 6.67 7.25 -27.57
CA TRP A 262 5.87 6.10 -28.00
C TRP A 262 4.74 6.46 -28.96
N ILE A 263 4.69 7.71 -29.45
CA ILE A 263 3.75 8.11 -30.50
C ILE A 263 3.93 7.22 -31.73
N ASP A 264 2.82 6.63 -32.21
CA ASP A 264 2.75 5.65 -33.31
C ASP A 264 3.52 4.34 -33.08
N ARG A 265 3.91 4.08 -31.83
CA ARG A 265 4.65 2.88 -31.42
C ARG A 265 3.92 2.12 -30.31
N ASP A 266 2.58 2.21 -30.29
CA ASP A 266 1.70 1.57 -29.32
C ASP A 266 2.00 0.06 -29.16
N ALA A 267 2.33 -0.62 -30.25
CA ALA A 267 2.63 -2.07 -30.24
C ALA A 267 4.05 -2.42 -29.79
N GLU A 268 4.93 -1.43 -29.59
CA GLU A 268 6.33 -1.59 -29.19
C GLU A 268 6.58 -1.25 -27.72
N LEU A 269 5.53 -0.98 -26.93
CA LEU A 269 5.65 -0.66 -25.51
C LEU A 269 6.34 -1.82 -24.76
N PRO A 270 7.45 -1.58 -24.04
CA PRO A 270 8.13 -2.61 -23.24
C PRO A 270 7.26 -3.18 -22.11
N HIS A 271 6.43 -2.31 -21.52
CA HIS A 271 5.37 -2.67 -20.60
C HIS A 271 4.07 -2.03 -21.08
N ASP A 272 3.00 -2.82 -21.13
CA ASP A 272 1.71 -2.44 -21.72
C ASP A 272 0.59 -2.64 -20.68
N ALA A 273 -0.66 -2.45 -21.07
CA ALA A 273 -1.82 -2.49 -20.18
C ALA A 273 -1.94 -3.77 -19.33
N ASP A 274 -1.48 -4.91 -19.83
CA ASP A 274 -1.48 -6.17 -19.05
C ASP A 274 -0.49 -6.13 -17.88
N ASP A 275 0.70 -5.54 -18.09
CA ASP A 275 1.67 -5.33 -17.01
C ASP A 275 1.16 -4.30 -15.98
N LEU A 276 0.43 -3.27 -16.41
CA LEU A 276 -0.26 -2.35 -15.49
C LEU A 276 -1.29 -3.08 -14.62
N ILE A 277 -2.04 -4.02 -15.19
CA ILE A 277 -2.99 -4.86 -14.44
C ILE A 277 -2.24 -5.82 -13.50
N ARG A 278 -1.12 -6.40 -13.92
CA ARG A 278 -0.28 -7.29 -13.08
C ARG A 278 0.30 -6.58 -11.86
N LEU A 279 0.57 -5.28 -11.92
CA LEU A 279 1.01 -4.49 -10.75
C LEU A 279 -0.01 -4.48 -9.60
N ILE A 280 -1.28 -4.79 -9.87
CA ILE A 280 -2.31 -4.88 -8.83
C ILE A 280 -2.26 -6.26 -8.12
N ALA A 281 -1.68 -7.29 -8.73
CA ALA A 281 -1.61 -8.63 -8.13
C ALA A 281 -0.91 -8.59 -6.75
N PRO A 282 -1.30 -9.40 -5.76
CA PRO A 282 -2.41 -10.35 -5.77
C PRO A 282 -3.76 -9.74 -5.31
N ARG A 283 -3.90 -8.41 -5.33
CA ARG A 283 -5.14 -7.72 -4.93
C ARG A 283 -6.20 -7.83 -6.01
N LEU A 284 -7.42 -7.43 -5.69
CA LEU A 284 -8.55 -7.60 -6.59
C LEU A 284 -8.47 -6.59 -7.75
N VAL A 285 -8.68 -7.06 -8.97
CA VAL A 285 -8.77 -6.18 -10.15
C VAL A 285 -10.00 -6.52 -10.99
N TYR A 286 -10.72 -5.48 -11.40
CA TYR A 286 -11.89 -5.60 -12.28
C TYR A 286 -11.73 -4.67 -13.48
N VAL A 287 -11.85 -5.21 -14.69
CA VAL A 287 -11.91 -4.43 -15.94
C VAL A 287 -13.31 -4.56 -16.55
N ALA A 288 -13.94 -3.45 -16.88
CA ALA A 288 -15.24 -3.41 -17.55
C ALA A 288 -15.19 -2.54 -18.80
N SER A 289 -15.98 -2.90 -19.81
CA SER A 289 -16.02 -2.24 -21.12
C SER A 289 -17.47 -2.10 -21.62
N GLY A 290 -17.69 -1.21 -22.59
CA GLY A 290 -18.93 -1.13 -23.38
C GLY A 290 -18.76 -1.70 -24.78
N SER A 291 -19.71 -2.49 -25.27
CA SER A 291 -19.63 -3.19 -26.56
C SER A 291 -19.49 -2.25 -27.77
N GLU A 292 -20.07 -1.04 -27.70
CA GLU A 292 -20.07 -0.04 -28.76
C GLU A 292 -18.94 1.01 -28.60
N ASP A 293 -18.15 0.92 -27.53
CA ASP A 293 -17.07 1.85 -27.21
C ASP A 293 -15.80 1.57 -28.04
N ALA A 294 -15.92 1.74 -29.36
CA ALA A 294 -14.81 1.49 -30.27
C ALA A 294 -13.56 2.32 -29.97
N TRP A 295 -13.72 3.49 -29.32
CA TRP A 295 -12.63 4.40 -28.97
C TRP A 295 -11.80 3.89 -27.79
N ALA A 296 -12.41 3.32 -26.74
CA ALA A 296 -11.66 2.64 -25.69
C ALA A 296 -11.07 1.30 -26.16
N GLY A 297 -11.76 0.62 -27.09
CA GLY A 297 -11.30 -0.64 -27.66
C GLY A 297 -11.57 -1.84 -26.73
N PRO A 298 -12.83 -2.23 -26.50
CA PRO A 298 -13.24 -3.28 -25.56
C PRO A 298 -12.51 -4.61 -25.77
N ALA A 299 -12.27 -5.00 -27.03
CA ALA A 299 -11.54 -6.22 -27.35
C ALA A 299 -10.05 -6.15 -26.91
N ALA A 300 -9.42 -4.97 -26.98
CA ALA A 300 -8.05 -4.77 -26.52
C ALA A 300 -7.97 -4.64 -24.99
N GLU A 301 -9.00 -4.10 -24.33
CA GLU A 301 -9.12 -4.13 -22.87
C GLU A 301 -9.25 -5.56 -22.35
N LYS A 302 -10.10 -6.37 -22.99
CA LYS A 302 -10.20 -7.80 -22.69
C LYS A 302 -8.89 -8.54 -22.93
N ALA A 303 -8.18 -8.24 -24.02
CA ALA A 303 -6.89 -8.86 -24.29
C ALA A 303 -5.83 -8.53 -23.21
N ALA A 304 -5.82 -7.31 -22.66
CA ALA A 304 -4.95 -6.96 -21.54
C ALA A 304 -5.29 -7.77 -20.29
N TRP A 305 -6.58 -7.87 -19.96
CA TRP A 305 -7.07 -8.65 -18.82
C TRP A 305 -6.72 -10.14 -18.97
N ASP A 306 -6.97 -10.72 -20.15
CA ASP A 306 -6.65 -12.13 -20.47
C ASP A 306 -5.15 -12.39 -20.36
N ALA A 307 -4.31 -11.45 -20.82
CA ALA A 307 -2.86 -11.57 -20.72
C ALA A 307 -2.40 -11.53 -19.25
N ALA A 308 -2.91 -10.61 -18.43
CA ALA A 308 -2.55 -10.49 -17.02
C ALA A 308 -3.03 -11.68 -16.16
N HIS A 309 -4.00 -12.45 -16.65
CA HIS A 309 -4.53 -13.65 -15.99
C HIS A 309 -3.47 -14.73 -15.76
N ASP A 310 -2.41 -14.77 -16.58
CA ASP A 310 -1.31 -15.72 -16.42
C ASP A 310 -0.69 -15.66 -15.02
N LEU A 311 -0.41 -14.47 -14.52
CA LEU A 311 0.22 -14.24 -13.25
C LEU A 311 -0.72 -14.63 -12.09
N TYR A 312 -1.99 -14.22 -12.16
CA TYR A 312 -2.99 -14.59 -11.14
C TYR A 312 -3.21 -16.10 -11.08
N ARG A 313 -3.21 -16.79 -12.23
CA ARG A 313 -3.27 -18.25 -12.29
C ARG A 313 -2.07 -18.92 -11.63
N GLU A 314 -0.87 -18.41 -11.85
CA GLU A 314 0.33 -18.94 -11.20
C GLU A 314 0.34 -18.65 -9.67
N TYR A 315 -0.34 -17.60 -9.21
CA TYR A 315 -0.66 -17.38 -7.79
C TYR A 315 -1.77 -18.28 -7.26
N ARG A 316 -2.56 -18.93 -8.14
CA ARG A 316 -3.82 -19.64 -7.82
C ARG A 316 -4.89 -18.72 -7.24
N LEU A 317 -4.98 -17.52 -7.80
CA LEU A 317 -5.86 -16.44 -7.38
C LEU A 317 -6.70 -15.90 -8.56
N GLU A 318 -7.03 -16.75 -9.54
CA GLU A 318 -7.83 -16.41 -10.71
C GLU A 318 -9.17 -15.76 -10.34
N GLU A 319 -9.76 -16.18 -9.21
CA GLU A 319 -11.01 -15.63 -8.71
C GLU A 319 -10.90 -14.14 -8.36
N ARG A 320 -9.69 -13.61 -8.18
CA ARG A 320 -9.44 -12.20 -7.86
C ARG A 320 -9.42 -11.27 -9.06
N MET A 321 -9.67 -11.82 -10.26
CA MET A 321 -9.83 -11.03 -11.48
C MET A 321 -11.29 -11.06 -11.96
N GLY A 322 -11.87 -9.87 -12.17
CA GLY A 322 -13.19 -9.69 -12.75
C GLY A 322 -13.12 -9.06 -14.14
N TYR A 323 -13.96 -9.54 -15.06
CA TYR A 323 -14.19 -8.87 -16.34
C TYR A 323 -15.66 -8.93 -16.75
N HIS A 324 -16.17 -7.84 -17.33
CA HIS A 324 -17.39 -7.90 -18.13
C HIS A 324 -17.37 -6.87 -19.26
N CYS A 325 -18.19 -7.10 -20.28
CA CYS A 325 -18.50 -6.11 -21.31
C CYS A 325 -20.00 -5.94 -21.33
N HIS A 326 -20.50 -4.76 -20.98
CA HIS A 326 -21.93 -4.47 -21.06
C HIS A 326 -22.30 -4.12 -22.51
N ASP A 327 -23.56 -4.32 -22.86
CA ASP A 327 -24.03 -3.85 -24.16
C ASP A 327 -24.19 -2.33 -24.18
N GLY A 328 -23.84 -1.66 -25.28
CA GLY A 328 -24.02 -0.22 -25.45
C GLY A 328 -22.75 0.64 -25.35
N PRO A 329 -22.91 1.97 -25.19
CA PRO A 329 -21.87 2.96 -25.48
C PRO A 329 -20.87 3.15 -24.33
N HIS A 330 -19.93 4.10 -24.49
CA HIS A 330 -19.01 4.55 -23.45
C HIS A 330 -19.75 5.19 -22.26
N LYS A 331 -20.21 4.36 -21.31
CA LYS A 331 -20.97 4.79 -20.13
C LYS A 331 -20.57 3.93 -18.92
N LEU A 332 -20.74 4.49 -17.72
CA LEU A 332 -20.82 3.72 -16.47
C LEU A 332 -22.30 3.56 -16.13
N ARG A 333 -22.82 2.34 -16.24
CA ARG A 333 -24.22 1.98 -16.05
C ARG A 333 -24.48 1.47 -14.63
N ALA A 334 -25.74 1.52 -14.20
CA ALA A 334 -26.16 0.90 -12.93
C ALA A 334 -25.88 -0.61 -12.91
N ASP A 335 -26.06 -1.31 -14.04
CA ASP A 335 -25.75 -2.74 -14.15
C ASP A 335 -24.26 -3.05 -13.96
N ASP A 336 -23.37 -2.11 -14.30
CA ASP A 336 -21.92 -2.28 -14.07
C ASP A 336 -21.64 -2.25 -12.57
N TRP A 337 -22.28 -1.31 -11.84
CA TRP A 337 -22.19 -1.22 -10.38
C TRP A 337 -22.70 -2.49 -9.69
N GLU A 338 -23.80 -3.07 -10.15
CA GLU A 338 -24.28 -4.35 -9.62
C GLU A 338 -23.23 -5.45 -9.80
N ARG A 339 -22.59 -5.56 -10.97
CA ARG A 339 -21.52 -6.53 -11.22
C ARG A 339 -20.27 -6.28 -10.38
N PHE A 340 -19.93 -5.01 -10.13
CA PHE A 340 -18.83 -4.65 -9.25
C PHE A 340 -19.14 -5.03 -7.80
N MET A 341 -20.36 -4.76 -7.33
CA MET A 341 -20.81 -5.16 -6.00
C MET A 341 -20.89 -6.67 -5.86
N ASP A 342 -21.37 -7.43 -6.84
CA ASP A 342 -21.39 -8.90 -6.79
C ASP A 342 -19.99 -9.52 -6.68
N PHE A 343 -19.00 -8.86 -7.30
CA PHE A 343 -17.61 -9.26 -7.16
C PHE A 343 -17.04 -8.83 -5.80
N ALA A 344 -17.29 -7.60 -5.36
CA ALA A 344 -16.93 -7.14 -4.03
C ALA A 344 -17.61 -7.97 -2.92
N ASP A 345 -18.81 -8.50 -3.12
CA ASP A 345 -19.53 -9.32 -2.16
C ASP A 345 -18.77 -10.63 -1.90
N ARG A 346 -18.18 -11.20 -2.96
CA ARG A 346 -17.39 -12.43 -2.88
C ARG A 346 -16.01 -12.23 -2.24
N HIS A 347 -15.45 -11.03 -2.30
CA HIS A 347 -14.04 -10.81 -1.97
C HIS A 347 -13.75 -9.73 -0.92
N LEU A 348 -14.67 -8.78 -0.71
CA LEU A 348 -14.56 -7.67 0.25
C LEU A 348 -15.59 -7.75 1.39
N LYS A 349 -16.74 -8.41 1.24
CA LYS A 349 -17.73 -8.46 2.33
C LYS A 349 -17.36 -9.34 3.49
N ALA A 350 -16.71 -10.47 3.21
CA ALA A 350 -16.08 -11.22 4.28
C ALA A 350 -15.05 -10.27 4.93
N PRO A 351 -15.16 -9.96 6.23
CA PRO A 351 -14.07 -9.30 6.93
C PRO A 351 -12.80 -10.08 6.62
N SER A 352 -11.71 -9.37 6.32
CA SER A 352 -10.43 -10.07 6.18
C SER A 352 -10.22 -10.95 7.40
N THR A 353 -10.12 -12.26 7.16
CA THR A 353 -9.81 -13.27 8.18
C THR A 353 -8.32 -13.28 8.49
N ALA A 354 -7.54 -12.38 7.88
CA ALA A 354 -6.14 -12.21 8.23
C ALA A 354 -6.05 -11.70 9.66
N ASP A 355 -5.25 -12.38 10.46
CA ASP A 355 -5.05 -12.07 11.87
C ASP A 355 -4.48 -10.65 12.06
N SER A 356 -3.65 -10.17 11.12
CA SER A 356 -3.17 -8.77 11.10
C SER A 356 -4.31 -7.75 11.10
N ASP A 357 -5.33 -7.95 10.26
CA ASP A 357 -6.43 -7.00 10.11
C ASP A 357 -7.38 -7.06 11.32
N ALA A 358 -7.57 -8.26 11.89
CA ALA A 358 -8.32 -8.43 13.12
C ALA A 358 -7.66 -7.72 14.31
N ILE A 359 -6.33 -7.77 14.41
CA ILE A 359 -5.57 -7.06 15.46
C ILE A 359 -5.68 -5.55 15.26
N GLU A 360 -5.54 -5.05 14.03
CA GLU A 360 -5.63 -3.61 13.77
C GLU A 360 -7.01 -3.04 14.03
N ARG A 361 -8.09 -3.77 13.71
CA ARG A 361 -9.45 -3.36 14.12
C ARG A 361 -9.56 -3.21 15.64
N ARG A 362 -8.95 -4.10 16.41
CA ARG A 362 -8.94 -4.01 17.88
C ARG A 362 -8.12 -2.81 18.37
N ILE A 363 -6.99 -2.51 17.71
CA ILE A 363 -6.17 -1.34 18.02
C ILE A 363 -6.96 -0.05 17.73
N ALA A 364 -7.60 0.03 16.56
CA ALA A 364 -8.44 1.17 16.18
C ALA A 364 -9.58 1.38 17.20
N ALA A 365 -10.29 0.31 17.58
CA ALA A 365 -11.34 0.37 18.59
C ALA A 365 -10.83 0.90 19.93
N ALA A 366 -9.68 0.40 20.39
CA ALA A 366 -9.04 0.83 21.64
C ALA A 366 -8.53 2.28 21.62
N CYS A 367 -8.25 2.83 20.43
CA CYS A 367 -7.96 4.25 20.26
C CYS A 367 -9.22 5.11 20.38
N VAL A 368 -10.34 4.63 19.83
CA VAL A 368 -11.64 5.32 19.84
C VAL A 368 -12.23 5.36 21.25
N ASP A 369 -12.20 4.24 21.97
CA ASP A 369 -12.74 4.14 23.34
C ASP A 369 -11.81 4.72 24.43
N GLY A 370 -10.58 5.09 24.05
CA GLY A 370 -9.58 5.70 24.93
C GLY A 370 -8.84 4.70 25.82
N SER A 371 -9.10 3.40 25.73
CA SER A 371 -8.42 2.36 26.52
C SER A 371 -6.93 2.27 26.23
N ARG A 372 -6.51 2.59 24.99
CA ARG A 372 -5.11 2.62 24.54
C ARG A 372 -4.35 1.32 24.81
N ALA A 373 -5.05 0.20 24.83
CA ALA A 373 -4.43 -1.11 25.03
C ALA A 373 -5.21 -2.25 24.36
N VAL A 374 -4.49 -3.23 23.82
CA VAL A 374 -5.06 -4.48 23.30
C VAL A 374 -4.32 -5.66 23.88
N THR A 375 -5.07 -6.63 24.42
CA THR A 375 -4.53 -7.93 24.86
C THR A 375 -4.88 -9.02 23.86
N LEU A 376 -3.85 -9.65 23.30
CA LEU A 376 -3.93 -10.81 22.43
C LEU A 376 -3.75 -12.07 23.28
N THR A 377 -4.81 -12.86 23.38
CA THR A 377 -4.80 -14.20 23.96
C THR A 377 -4.70 -15.25 22.84
N LYS A 378 -4.78 -16.54 23.15
CA LYS A 378 -4.85 -17.60 22.13
C LYS A 378 -5.91 -17.29 21.07
N ASN A 379 -5.56 -17.41 19.79
CA ASN A 379 -6.46 -17.11 18.68
C ASN A 379 -7.58 -18.16 18.61
N ALA A 380 -8.81 -17.79 18.96
CA ALA A 380 -9.95 -18.70 18.88
C ALA A 380 -10.32 -19.10 17.44
N ALA A 381 -9.89 -18.31 16.44
CA ALA A 381 -10.15 -18.55 15.03
C ALA A 381 -9.14 -19.52 14.38
N SER A 382 -7.98 -19.76 15.00
CA SER A 382 -6.99 -20.73 14.49
C SER A 382 -7.08 -22.06 15.21
N SER A 383 -6.99 -23.16 14.46
CA SER A 383 -7.00 -24.53 15.02
C SER A 383 -5.84 -24.81 15.98
N ASP A 384 -4.69 -24.16 15.80
CA ASP A 384 -3.54 -24.28 16.68
C ASP A 384 -3.46 -23.15 17.72
N GLY A 385 -4.36 -22.16 17.64
CA GLY A 385 -4.38 -20.98 18.51
C GLY A 385 -3.37 -19.89 18.18
N THR A 386 -2.66 -20.00 17.05
CA THR A 386 -1.67 -19.03 16.58
C THR A 386 -2.34 -17.85 15.85
N TRP A 387 -1.82 -16.65 16.03
CA TRP A 387 -2.09 -15.50 15.17
C TRP A 387 -1.08 -15.46 14.01
N TYR A 388 -1.55 -15.57 12.78
CA TYR A 388 -0.76 -15.60 11.55
C TYR A 388 -0.78 -14.25 10.83
N LEU A 389 0.29 -13.50 11.01
CA LEU A 389 0.41 -12.14 10.48
C LEU A 389 0.88 -12.13 9.02
N THR A 390 0.04 -11.59 8.14
CA THR A 390 0.36 -11.33 6.72
C THR A 390 1.07 -10.00 6.52
N ARG A 391 1.08 -9.13 7.54
CA ARG A 391 1.76 -7.83 7.61
C ARG A 391 2.03 -7.44 9.07
N ALA A 392 2.92 -6.46 9.29
CA ALA A 392 3.21 -5.96 10.63
C ALA A 392 1.96 -5.41 11.31
N ILE A 393 1.88 -5.60 12.63
CA ILE A 393 0.94 -4.87 13.48
C ILE A 393 1.40 -3.42 13.57
N LEU A 394 0.59 -2.48 13.09
CA LEU A 394 0.86 -1.05 13.19
C LEU A 394 0.39 -0.52 14.55
N VAL A 395 1.33 -0.01 15.36
CA VAL A 395 1.04 0.49 16.71
C VAL A 395 1.15 2.03 16.75
N PRO A 396 0.08 2.74 17.16
CA PRO A 396 0.04 4.20 17.22
C PRO A 396 0.71 4.74 18.50
N ASP A 397 0.72 6.07 18.64
CA ASP A 397 1.20 6.74 19.86
C ASP A 397 0.44 6.30 21.12
N ASP A 398 1.19 6.26 22.23
CA ASP A 398 0.70 6.05 23.58
C ASP A 398 -0.16 4.78 23.72
N PHE A 399 0.28 3.68 23.10
CA PHE A 399 -0.50 2.46 22.97
C PHE A 399 0.20 1.24 23.56
N THR A 400 -0.53 0.38 24.27
CA THR A 400 -0.01 -0.85 24.88
C THR A 400 -0.53 -2.10 24.17
N LEU A 401 0.37 -2.87 23.55
CA LEU A 401 0.06 -4.19 22.99
C LEU A 401 0.52 -5.28 23.96
N VAL A 402 -0.40 -6.10 24.45
CA VAL A 402 -0.13 -7.20 25.39
C VAL A 402 -0.32 -8.53 24.68
N PHE A 403 0.68 -9.40 24.71
CA PHE A 403 0.60 -10.79 24.27
C PHE A 403 0.52 -11.68 25.51
N ASP A 404 -0.58 -12.39 25.69
CA ASP A 404 -0.89 -13.14 26.91
C ASP A 404 -1.17 -14.62 26.60
N GLY A 405 -0.18 -15.48 26.85
CA GLY A 405 -0.28 -16.92 26.60
C GLY A 405 -0.60 -17.28 25.14
N CYS A 406 -0.34 -16.37 24.20
CA CYS A 406 -0.64 -16.51 22.79
C CYS A 406 0.61 -16.80 21.97
N ARG A 407 0.43 -17.40 20.79
CA ARG A 407 1.48 -17.48 19.77
C ARG A 407 1.14 -16.54 18.63
N VAL A 408 2.12 -15.75 18.19
CA VAL A 408 2.02 -14.88 17.02
C VAL A 408 3.16 -15.20 16.08
N GLU A 409 2.85 -15.38 14.81
CA GLU A 409 3.77 -15.85 13.79
C GLU A 409 3.58 -15.05 12.50
N LEU A 410 4.65 -14.55 11.87
CA LEU A 410 4.52 -14.07 10.49
C LEU A 410 4.20 -15.26 9.58
N VAL A 411 3.27 -15.09 8.65
CA VAL A 411 3.03 -16.07 7.59
C VAL A 411 4.33 -16.26 6.78
N ASP A 412 4.56 -17.50 6.34
CA ASP A 412 5.70 -17.83 5.49
C ASP A 412 5.70 -16.95 4.23
N GLY A 413 6.82 -16.26 3.99
CA GLY A 413 6.99 -15.37 2.85
C GLY A 413 6.63 -13.91 3.07
N THR A 414 6.06 -13.54 4.21
CA THR A 414 5.83 -12.14 4.59
C THR A 414 7.16 -11.39 4.76
N GLN A 415 7.35 -10.31 3.99
CA GLN A 415 8.54 -9.46 4.00
C GLN A 415 8.34 -8.22 4.88
N ASP A 416 7.83 -8.40 6.09
CA ASP A 416 7.57 -7.33 7.05
C ASP A 416 8.12 -7.68 8.44
N ASN A 417 8.08 -6.73 9.37
CA ASN A 417 8.30 -6.96 10.79
C ASN A 417 7.02 -7.54 11.45
N LEU A 418 7.12 -8.11 12.64
CA LEU A 418 5.92 -8.50 13.41
C LEU A 418 5.12 -7.26 13.86
N ILE A 419 5.83 -6.19 14.20
CA ILE A 419 5.27 -4.95 14.75
C ILE A 419 6.04 -3.78 14.12
N ARG A 420 5.32 -2.73 13.71
CA ARG A 420 5.87 -1.45 13.26
C ARG A 420 5.15 -0.31 14.00
N ASN A 421 5.81 0.83 14.11
CA ASN A 421 5.08 2.05 14.49
C ASN A 421 4.16 2.45 13.33
N ALA A 422 2.96 2.91 13.63
CA ALA A 422 1.99 3.32 12.62
C ALA A 422 2.49 4.49 11.75
N GLY A 423 3.41 5.31 12.29
CA GLY A 423 4.07 6.41 11.57
C GLY A 423 5.18 5.99 10.61
N ALA A 424 5.56 4.71 10.53
CA ALA A 424 6.47 4.21 9.50
C ALA A 424 5.69 3.78 8.25
N ILE A 425 5.63 4.70 7.30
CA ILE A 425 5.09 4.49 5.96
C ILE A 425 6.24 4.46 4.93
N GLU A 426 5.98 3.93 3.74
CA GLU A 426 7.01 3.87 2.70
C GLU A 426 7.53 5.28 2.36
N GLY A 427 8.85 5.44 2.37
CA GLY A 427 9.51 6.72 2.06
C GLY A 427 9.48 7.78 3.17
N ARG A 428 8.78 7.57 4.30
CA ARG A 428 8.72 8.53 5.42
C ARG A 428 8.52 7.84 6.76
N CYS A 429 9.37 8.15 7.74
CA CYS A 429 9.23 7.66 9.11
C CYS A 429 8.92 8.82 10.06
N VAL A 430 7.68 8.88 10.57
CA VAL A 430 7.29 9.79 11.65
C VAL A 430 7.42 9.02 12.97
N PRO A 431 8.22 9.48 13.95
CA PRO A 431 8.40 8.76 15.20
C PRO A 431 7.11 8.75 16.01
N ASN A 432 6.67 7.56 16.44
CA ASN A 432 5.64 7.44 17.47
C ASN A 432 6.28 7.38 18.88
N ARG A 433 5.53 7.77 19.91
CA ARG A 433 5.94 7.84 21.32
C ARG A 433 5.02 6.97 22.18
N GLY A 434 5.50 6.59 23.37
CA GLY A 434 4.66 5.91 24.38
C GLY A 434 4.18 4.51 24.00
N ILE A 435 4.79 3.86 23.01
CA ILE A 435 4.44 2.49 22.61
C ILE A 435 4.97 1.49 23.64
N ARG A 436 4.11 0.61 24.13
CA ARG A 436 4.47 -0.46 25.08
C ARG A 436 4.11 -1.82 24.49
N ILE A 437 5.03 -2.77 24.54
CA ILE A 437 4.82 -4.14 24.04
C ILE A 437 5.12 -5.10 25.18
N LEU A 438 4.13 -5.84 25.67
CA LEU A 438 4.23 -6.66 26.87
C LEU A 438 3.96 -8.13 26.56
N GLY A 439 4.86 -9.03 26.93
CA GLY A 439 4.63 -10.48 26.91
C GLY A 439 4.22 -10.98 28.30
N LYS A 440 3.23 -11.86 28.37
CA LYS A 440 2.72 -12.50 29.60
C LYS A 440 2.45 -13.98 29.37
N ASN A 441 2.49 -14.76 30.45
CA ASN A 441 2.07 -16.15 30.49
C ASN A 441 2.69 -17.02 29.38
N GLY A 442 3.96 -16.78 29.03
CA GLY A 442 4.68 -17.56 28.03
C GLY A 442 4.28 -17.27 26.59
N ALA A 443 3.84 -16.05 26.28
CA ALA A 443 3.56 -15.64 24.91
C ALA A 443 4.78 -15.81 23.99
N VAL A 444 4.53 -16.29 22.77
CA VAL A 444 5.57 -16.60 21.78
C VAL A 444 5.39 -15.72 20.55
N LEU A 445 6.43 -14.95 20.20
CA LEU A 445 6.49 -14.15 18.98
C LEU A 445 7.51 -14.79 18.03
N SER A 446 7.10 -15.14 16.83
CA SER A 446 7.94 -15.84 15.86
C SER A 446 7.87 -15.18 14.48
N GLY A 447 9.00 -15.09 13.78
CA GLY A 447 8.98 -14.78 12.35
C GLY A 447 8.44 -15.96 11.54
N GLY A 448 8.36 -15.82 10.22
CA GLY A 448 7.95 -16.93 9.34
C GLY A 448 8.88 -18.13 9.50
N LYS A 449 8.30 -19.32 9.64
CA LYS A 449 9.03 -20.59 9.80
C LYS A 449 9.81 -20.96 8.54
N ARG A 450 9.31 -20.55 7.37
CA ARG A 450 9.98 -20.61 6.07
C ARG A 450 10.16 -19.20 5.54
N ASN A 451 11.38 -18.92 5.08
CA ASN A 451 11.75 -17.61 4.61
C ASN A 451 12.28 -17.73 3.18
N HIS A 452 11.68 -17.00 2.24
CA HIS A 452 12.03 -17.04 0.81
C HIS A 452 13.44 -16.47 0.51
N TYR A 453 14.09 -15.81 1.48
CA TYR A 453 15.47 -15.31 1.34
C TYR A 453 16.48 -16.13 2.15
N LEU A 454 17.57 -16.56 1.50
CA LEU A 454 18.82 -16.86 2.20
C LEU A 454 19.79 -15.66 2.12
N PRO A 455 20.47 -15.33 3.25
CA PRO A 455 20.33 -15.98 4.54
C PRO A 455 19.17 -15.38 5.35
N ARG A 456 18.15 -16.21 5.65
CA ARG A 456 17.01 -16.04 6.56
C ARG A 456 16.82 -14.61 7.10
N ARG A 457 15.89 -13.83 6.54
CA ARG A 457 15.51 -12.53 7.08
C ARG A 457 13.99 -12.39 7.11
N SER A 458 13.39 -12.43 8.30
CA SER A 458 12.16 -11.66 8.52
C SER A 458 12.55 -10.18 8.56
N GLY A 459 11.62 -9.30 8.16
CA GLY A 459 11.84 -7.85 8.04
C GLY A 459 11.95 -7.35 6.59
N ASP A 460 11.44 -6.14 6.40
CA ASP A 460 11.46 -5.35 5.16
C ASP A 460 12.86 -5.37 4.48
N PRO A 461 13.02 -5.83 3.22
CA PRO A 461 14.31 -5.82 2.54
C PRO A 461 14.73 -4.44 2.00
N ASN A 462 13.80 -3.49 1.88
CA ASN A 462 13.95 -2.20 1.20
C ASN A 462 14.02 -0.99 2.15
N GLY A 463 13.43 -1.02 3.35
CA GLY A 463 13.34 0.16 4.25
C GLY A 463 14.51 0.38 5.22
N TRP A 464 15.32 -0.63 5.58
CA TRP A 464 16.48 -0.40 6.47
C TRP A 464 17.69 0.18 5.76
N ARG A 465 17.72 0.15 4.42
CA ARG A 465 18.82 0.72 3.64
C ARG A 465 18.71 2.23 3.43
N SER A 466 17.56 2.84 3.77
CA SER A 466 17.26 4.23 3.41
C SER A 466 17.22 5.21 4.60
N VAL A 467 16.90 4.82 5.85
CA VAL A 467 16.54 5.83 6.87
C VAL A 467 17.18 5.74 8.27
N GLY A 468 17.93 4.67 8.61
CA GLY A 468 18.38 4.47 10.00
C GLY A 468 17.24 3.99 10.93
N ILE A 469 17.54 3.46 12.12
CA ILE A 469 16.54 2.95 13.07
C ILE A 469 16.54 3.84 14.31
N ARG A 470 15.43 4.53 14.59
CA ARG A 470 15.21 5.32 15.81
C ARG A 470 14.33 4.53 16.79
N MET A 471 14.71 4.47 18.07
CA MET A 471 14.07 3.61 19.09
C MET A 471 13.97 4.34 20.43
N HIS A 472 12.80 4.79 20.85
CA HIS A 472 12.65 5.55 22.10
C HIS A 472 11.61 4.89 23.03
N HIS A 473 11.90 4.77 24.32
CA HIS A 473 10.95 4.30 25.35
C HIS A 473 10.36 2.91 25.08
N ILE A 474 11.22 1.93 24.83
CA ILE A 474 10.82 0.55 24.52
C ILE A 474 11.10 -0.32 25.75
N THR A 475 10.09 -1.00 26.28
CA THR A 475 10.28 -2.01 27.34
C THR A 475 10.04 -3.41 26.79
N VAL A 476 10.97 -4.34 27.04
CA VAL A 476 10.88 -5.76 26.65
C VAL A 476 11.14 -6.62 27.88
N GLU A 477 10.21 -7.51 28.24
CA GLU A 477 10.30 -8.29 29.48
C GLU A 477 10.08 -9.78 29.21
N ASP A 478 10.81 -10.64 29.93
CA ASP A 478 10.59 -12.09 30.05
C ASP A 478 10.59 -12.86 28.71
N VAL A 479 11.55 -12.53 27.83
CA VAL A 479 11.69 -13.17 26.51
C VAL A 479 12.48 -14.48 26.62
N VAL A 480 11.85 -15.59 26.22
CA VAL A 480 12.49 -16.92 26.19
C VAL A 480 12.66 -17.40 24.75
N ASP A 481 13.91 -17.68 24.36
CA ASP A 481 14.26 -18.35 23.12
C ASP A 481 14.07 -19.86 23.27
N THR A 482 13.10 -20.41 22.54
CA THR A 482 12.72 -21.82 22.63
C THR A 482 13.37 -22.71 21.57
N ALA A 483 14.34 -22.17 20.79
CA ALA A 483 15.01 -22.93 19.75
C ALA A 483 15.74 -24.16 20.32
N THR A 484 15.45 -25.34 19.76
CA THR A 484 16.06 -26.62 20.21
C THR A 484 17.21 -27.05 19.30
N GLY A 485 18.08 -27.95 19.77
CA GLY A 485 19.34 -28.31 19.09
C GLY A 485 19.24 -28.86 17.66
N ASN A 486 18.04 -29.23 17.18
CA ASN A 486 17.80 -29.64 15.79
C ASN A 486 17.44 -28.46 14.87
N GLU A 487 17.22 -27.26 15.41
CA GLU A 487 16.89 -26.05 14.68
C GLU A 487 18.14 -25.17 14.47
N LYS A 488 18.18 -24.43 13.36
CA LYS A 488 19.26 -23.45 13.14
C LYS A 488 19.03 -22.26 14.07
N LEU A 489 19.81 -22.23 15.16
CA LEU A 489 19.74 -21.24 16.22
C LEU A 489 19.76 -19.78 15.71
N PRO A 490 18.98 -18.88 16.35
CA PRO A 490 19.02 -17.46 16.03
C PRO A 490 20.42 -16.89 16.32
N GLN A 491 20.81 -15.90 15.52
CA GLN A 491 22.07 -15.18 15.76
C GLN A 491 21.99 -14.36 17.04
N ALA A 492 20.81 -13.80 17.34
CA ALA A 492 20.51 -13.13 18.58
C ALA A 492 19.05 -13.38 18.99
N THR A 493 18.76 -13.57 20.28
CA THR A 493 17.39 -13.66 20.81
C THR A 493 16.67 -12.31 20.69
N ILE A 494 17.36 -11.21 21.01
CA ILE A 494 16.90 -9.84 20.80
C ILE A 494 17.95 -9.07 19.99
N ARG A 495 17.53 -8.25 19.03
CA ARG A 495 18.39 -7.26 18.37
C ARG A 495 17.82 -5.85 18.55
N ILE A 496 18.66 -4.95 19.04
CA ILE A 496 18.37 -3.54 19.24
C ILE A 496 19.18 -2.75 18.19
N GLY A 497 18.53 -2.00 17.29
CA GLY A 497 19.20 -1.16 16.29
C GLY A 497 19.49 -1.78 14.90
N ASP A 498 20.11 -0.97 14.05
CA ASP A 498 20.42 -1.25 12.64
C ASP A 498 21.63 -2.20 12.45
N LYS A 499 21.36 -3.42 11.98
CA LYS A 499 22.39 -4.41 11.63
C LYS A 499 23.53 -3.85 10.76
N SER A 500 23.26 -2.85 9.93
CA SER A 500 24.25 -2.24 9.02
C SER A 500 24.83 -0.92 9.52
N TYR A 501 24.63 -0.54 10.79
CA TYR A 501 25.09 0.73 11.36
C TYR A 501 26.54 1.08 10.97
N HIS A 502 27.47 0.12 11.03
CA HIS A 502 28.88 0.35 10.65
C HIS A 502 29.10 0.74 9.19
N LYS A 503 28.20 0.32 8.31
CA LYS A 503 28.27 0.59 6.88
C LYS A 503 27.54 1.88 6.51
N THR A 504 26.50 2.24 7.26
CA THR A 504 25.57 3.31 6.90
C THR A 504 25.72 4.56 7.77
N ARG A 505 26.02 4.39 9.07
CA ARG A 505 26.08 5.45 10.10
C ARG A 505 24.89 6.41 10.08
N ARG A 506 23.69 5.88 9.78
CA ARG A 506 22.46 6.69 9.61
C ARG A 506 21.71 6.98 10.91
N CYS A 507 22.17 6.44 12.03
CA CYS A 507 21.58 6.68 13.36
C CYS A 507 22.63 7.37 14.23
N GLU A 508 22.26 8.45 14.90
CA GLU A 508 23.12 9.25 15.76
C GLU A 508 22.87 8.95 17.25
N MET A 509 23.81 9.35 18.12
CA MET A 509 23.64 9.22 19.57
C MET A 509 22.45 10.06 20.04
N GLY A 510 21.60 9.48 20.89
CA GLY A 510 20.34 10.10 21.32
C GLY A 510 19.14 9.77 20.42
N GLU A 511 19.32 9.13 19.27
CA GLU A 511 18.21 8.64 18.43
C GLU A 511 17.75 7.22 18.79
N MET A 512 18.48 6.53 19.68
CA MET A 512 17.97 5.34 20.35
C MET A 512 18.18 5.50 21.85
N HIS A 513 17.10 5.64 22.61
CA HIS A 513 17.18 5.89 24.05
C HIS A 513 16.01 5.31 24.86
N HIS A 514 16.19 5.09 26.16
CA HIS A 514 15.13 4.54 27.03
C HIS A 514 14.61 3.19 26.53
N VAL A 515 15.54 2.31 26.14
CA VAL A 515 15.25 0.93 25.74
C VAL A 515 15.56 0.01 26.91
N ASP A 516 14.52 -0.43 27.62
CA ASP A 516 14.61 -1.28 28.79
C ASP A 516 14.30 -2.73 28.43
N VAL A 517 15.25 -3.63 28.63
CA VAL A 517 15.09 -5.06 28.37
C VAL A 517 15.39 -5.82 29.64
N ARG A 518 14.48 -6.70 30.09
CA ARG A 518 14.70 -7.58 31.24
C ARG A 518 14.21 -9.00 31.04
N GLY A 519 14.83 -9.96 31.71
CA GLY A 519 14.32 -11.34 31.77
C GLY A 519 14.55 -12.15 30.49
N VAL A 520 15.65 -11.92 29.78
CA VAL A 520 15.94 -12.63 28.51
C VAL A 520 16.57 -13.99 28.80
N GLN A 521 16.05 -15.07 28.23
CA GLN A 521 16.63 -16.41 28.28
C GLN A 521 16.93 -16.88 26.86
N ALA A 522 18.22 -16.93 26.49
CA ALA A 522 18.63 -17.24 25.13
C ALA A 522 19.07 -18.71 24.97
N SER A 523 18.66 -19.33 23.86
CA SER A 523 19.09 -20.65 23.41
C SER A 523 20.08 -20.54 22.24
N GLY A 524 20.12 -19.39 21.56
CA GLY A 524 21.02 -19.07 20.46
C GLY A 524 22.40 -18.53 20.83
N LYS A 525 23.10 -17.98 19.82
CA LYS A 525 24.52 -17.55 19.94
C LYS A 525 24.71 -16.28 20.78
N VAL A 526 23.79 -15.34 20.69
CA VAL A 526 23.81 -14.06 21.41
C VAL A 526 22.44 -13.87 22.05
N ALA A 527 22.35 -13.43 23.30
CA ALA A 527 21.07 -13.13 23.91
C ALA A 527 20.54 -11.77 23.44
N VAL A 528 21.34 -10.71 23.57
CA VAL A 528 20.98 -9.36 23.11
C VAL A 528 22.06 -8.77 22.23
N TRP A 529 21.70 -8.34 21.02
CA TRP A 529 22.58 -7.75 20.03
C TRP A 529 22.29 -6.27 19.82
N ILE A 530 23.20 -5.40 20.23
CA ILE A 530 23.06 -3.95 20.13
C ILE A 530 23.84 -3.45 18.90
N ARG A 531 23.10 -2.96 17.90
CA ARG A 531 23.54 -2.58 16.55
C ARG A 531 23.17 -1.13 16.21
N GLY A 532 23.39 -0.20 17.13
CA GLY A 532 23.16 1.24 16.90
C GLY A 532 23.52 2.04 18.15
N PRO A 533 23.79 3.35 18.04
CA PRO A 533 24.16 4.15 19.19
C PRO A 533 22.99 4.18 20.18
N LEU A 534 23.20 3.75 21.42
CA LEU A 534 22.14 3.57 22.42
C LEU A 534 22.43 4.41 23.66
N SER A 535 21.46 5.20 24.14
CA SER A 535 21.61 5.98 25.36
C SER A 535 20.52 5.75 26.40
N GLU A 536 20.76 6.11 27.66
CA GLU A 536 19.74 6.18 28.73
C GLU A 536 18.84 4.93 28.79
N SER A 537 19.44 3.73 28.85
CA SER A 537 18.73 2.45 28.63
C SER A 537 19.17 1.38 29.63
N SER A 538 18.35 0.37 29.90
CA SER A 538 18.72 -0.72 30.82
C SER A 538 18.43 -2.11 30.24
N ILE A 539 19.46 -2.94 30.03
CA ILE A 539 19.34 -4.31 29.53
C ILE A 539 19.89 -5.25 30.60
N VAL A 540 19.02 -5.87 31.40
CA VAL A 540 19.39 -6.60 32.63
C VAL A 540 18.68 -7.96 32.72
N SER A 541 19.08 -8.82 33.64
CA SER A 541 18.50 -10.17 33.81
C SER A 541 18.52 -11.00 32.52
N VAL A 542 19.66 -11.01 31.83
CA VAL A 542 19.90 -11.74 30.58
C VAL A 542 20.72 -13.00 30.84
N THR A 543 20.18 -14.12 30.38
CA THR A 543 20.77 -15.46 30.44
C THR A 543 21.11 -15.93 29.03
N ALA A 544 22.30 -16.50 28.86
CA ALA A 544 22.75 -17.07 27.59
C ALA A 544 22.91 -18.59 27.70
N ALA A 545 22.69 -19.29 26.59
CA ALA A 545 22.96 -20.72 26.48
C ALA A 545 24.44 -21.04 26.76
N PRO A 546 24.78 -22.28 27.14
CA PRO A 546 26.17 -22.71 27.27
C PRO A 546 26.98 -22.41 25.99
N GLY A 547 28.04 -21.60 26.12
CA GLY A 547 28.87 -21.16 25.00
C GLY A 547 28.34 -19.98 24.17
N GLY A 548 27.16 -19.45 24.52
CA GLY A 548 26.59 -18.22 23.95
C GLY A 548 27.06 -16.95 24.67
N LYS A 549 26.85 -15.79 24.05
CA LYS A 549 27.14 -14.47 24.64
C LYS A 549 25.86 -13.84 25.18
N LYS A 550 25.91 -13.20 26.35
CA LYS A 550 24.80 -12.36 26.81
C LYS A 550 24.61 -11.16 25.89
N TYR A 551 25.71 -10.47 25.58
CA TYR A 551 25.68 -9.24 24.79
C TYR A 551 26.64 -9.30 23.62
N GLU A 552 26.22 -8.80 22.47
CA GLU A 552 27.12 -8.38 21.40
C GLU A 552 26.82 -6.92 21.09
N ILE A 553 27.83 -6.06 21.18
CA ILE A 553 27.66 -4.62 21.09
C ILE A 553 28.58 -4.12 19.99
N SER A 554 28.02 -3.36 19.07
CA SER A 554 28.78 -2.86 17.94
C SER A 554 28.58 -1.38 17.71
N ALA A 555 28.13 -0.61 18.69
CA ALA A 555 27.95 0.81 18.51
C ALA A 555 28.20 1.52 19.84
N PRO A 556 28.45 2.84 19.83
CA PRO A 556 28.64 3.60 21.06
C PRO A 556 27.43 3.47 21.99
N MET A 557 27.66 3.53 23.29
CA MET A 557 26.61 3.56 24.30
C MET A 557 26.88 4.69 25.30
N GLU A 558 25.82 5.29 25.83
CA GLU A 558 25.88 6.37 26.82
C GLU A 558 24.84 6.13 27.91
N ASN A 559 25.23 6.04 29.19
CA ASN A 559 24.30 5.77 30.29
C ASN A 559 23.43 4.51 30.09
N VAL A 560 24.03 3.44 29.55
CA VAL A 560 23.37 2.14 29.37
C VAL A 560 23.77 1.17 30.47
N ARG A 561 22.80 0.65 31.22
CA ARG A 561 23.01 -0.38 32.24
C ARG A 561 22.92 -1.78 31.62
N LEU A 562 23.95 -2.59 31.83
CA LEU A 562 23.97 -4.02 31.45
C LEU A 562 24.13 -4.90 32.71
N ASP A 563 23.82 -6.20 32.61
CA ASP A 563 24.28 -7.15 33.62
C ASP A 563 25.82 -7.17 33.68
N GLN A 564 26.36 -7.30 34.90
CA GLN A 564 27.79 -7.49 35.12
C GLN A 564 28.29 -8.85 34.63
#